data_AF-A0A1D7XST3-F1
#
_entry.id   AF-A0A1D7XST3-F1
#
_cell.length_a   1.000
_cell.length_b   1.000
_cell.length_c   1.000
_cell.angle_alpha   90.00
_cell.angle_beta   90.00
_cell.angle_gamma   90.00
#
_symmetry.space_group_name_H-M   'P 1'
#
loop_
_entity.id
_entity.type
_entity.pdbx_description
1 polymer ?
#
loop_
_entity_poly.entity_id
_entity_poly.type
_entity_poly.pdbx_seq_one_letter_code
_entity_poly.pdbx_strand_id
1 'polypeptide(L)'
;MWSLLVWVFFYSQLPVTYLYSGGIWFPLFTLTLFVLAFCLGVISLKTSLVKPLKVTSNKKTKQIAYLFFFIGVIGILLKLYIGFFKSGIYIANDIFEQRLENMGKELTGGAVGVIASILYPFSFLALLVTIYNYKIFNKTHLFLIVSFGLYPIIETFFMGGRTIIALLGTTIIIVSYASFFKNTTFTIVKFKVLKTTLASLPKFLFKKKVIIPLAIVSLLFVSYSIKVLDTRLTRFNYGDTVFKVWEQKDYQWVKFDKDFKEAFYSALPNEKSRMLGLFSLKHYFAHGVFEYVRLVNDLEKTTGYHYGQYEFNVFFKFFRVFGAPLKSFDELNDIVKRKAVYQTFFGPFYIDFGLFGIVLLFFWGRFSKRIYTHAKRGHTQYIIFYGYLSTIIITSIYLNFLMGSSSYYLFTFFISLLVFKYWPNNLTFIAKHKL
;
A
#
# COMPACT_ATOMS: atom_id res chain seq x y z
N MET A 1 2.64 -9.22 14.96
CA MET A 1 1.47 -9.60 15.77
C MET A 1 0.15 -9.16 15.13
N TRP A 2 -0.16 -7.86 15.01
CA TRP A 2 -1.41 -7.40 14.40
C TRP A 2 -1.69 -7.97 13.01
N SER A 3 -0.70 -7.97 12.11
CA SER A 3 -0.84 -8.55 10.76
C SER A 3 -1.28 -10.02 10.78
N LEU A 4 -0.69 -10.82 11.68
CA LEU A 4 -1.04 -12.24 11.84
C LEU A 4 -2.43 -12.43 12.44
N LEU A 5 -2.83 -11.59 13.41
CA LEU A 5 -4.17 -11.67 14.00
C LEU A 5 -5.27 -11.37 12.97
N VAL A 6 -5.05 -10.36 12.12
CA VAL A 6 -5.95 -10.04 11.00
C VAL A 6 -6.04 -11.22 10.03
N TRP A 7 -4.89 -11.80 9.67
CA TRP A 7 -4.84 -12.98 8.81
C TRP A 7 -5.63 -14.16 9.40
N VAL A 8 -5.38 -14.54 10.66
CA VAL A 8 -6.08 -15.64 11.35
C VAL A 8 -7.60 -15.38 11.39
N PHE A 9 -8.00 -14.16 11.75
CA PHE A 9 -9.43 -13.79 11.85
C PHE A 9 -10.16 -13.93 10.51
N PHE A 10 -9.56 -13.50 9.40
CA PHE A 10 -10.19 -13.63 8.10
C PHE A 10 -10.11 -15.05 7.55
N TYR A 11 -8.99 -15.74 7.77
CA TYR A 11 -8.82 -17.13 7.38
C TYR A 11 -9.86 -18.04 8.05
N SER A 12 -10.14 -17.87 9.34
CA SER A 12 -11.11 -18.70 10.06
C SER A 12 -12.57 -18.50 9.64
N GLN A 13 -12.85 -17.49 8.81
CA GLN A 13 -14.19 -17.20 8.29
C GLN A 13 -14.37 -17.58 6.82
N LEU A 14 -13.32 -18.07 6.18
CA LEU A 14 -13.37 -18.39 4.77
C LEU A 14 -13.96 -19.79 4.58
N PRO A 15 -14.99 -19.95 3.73
CA PRO A 15 -15.60 -21.25 3.44
C PRO A 15 -14.80 -22.01 2.37
N VAL A 16 -13.47 -22.04 2.52
CA VAL A 16 -12.57 -22.71 1.59
C VAL A 16 -11.41 -23.38 2.30
N THR A 17 -10.95 -24.48 1.70
CA THR A 17 -9.65 -25.06 1.98
C THR A 17 -8.65 -24.64 0.90
N TYR A 18 -7.49 -24.11 1.29
CA TYR A 18 -6.43 -23.77 0.35
C TYR A 18 -5.67 -25.01 -0.08
N LEU A 19 -5.47 -25.18 -1.39
CA LEU A 19 -4.72 -26.30 -1.96
C LEU A 19 -3.25 -25.90 -2.20
N TYR A 20 -2.31 -26.80 -2.07
CA TYR A 20 -0.90 -26.54 -2.40
C TYR A 20 -0.19 -27.86 -2.72
N SER A 21 0.92 -27.77 -3.44
CA SER A 21 1.83 -28.89 -3.67
C SER A 21 3.18 -28.61 -3.02
N GLY A 22 3.89 -29.68 -2.63
CA GLY A 22 5.21 -29.59 -1.99
C GLY A 22 5.16 -29.55 -0.46
N GLY A 23 6.31 -29.31 0.16
CA GLY A 23 6.44 -29.26 1.62
C GLY A 23 5.97 -27.93 2.21
N ILE A 24 5.38 -27.96 3.41
CA ILE A 24 4.95 -26.74 4.11
C ILE A 24 6.02 -26.19 5.07
N TRP A 25 6.88 -27.06 5.58
CA TRP A 25 7.81 -26.72 6.66
C TRP A 25 8.89 -25.73 6.24
N PHE A 26 9.52 -25.92 5.08
CA PHE A 26 10.56 -25.02 4.62
C PHE A 26 10.04 -23.60 4.35
N PRO A 27 8.94 -23.39 3.59
CA PRO A 27 8.35 -22.05 3.45
C PRO A 27 7.94 -21.42 4.79
N LEU A 28 7.29 -22.17 5.69
CA LEU A 28 6.91 -21.60 6.99
C LEU A 28 8.14 -21.23 7.83
N PHE A 29 9.21 -22.02 7.75
CA PHE A 29 10.47 -21.73 8.41
C PHE A 29 11.11 -20.44 7.88
N THR A 30 11.20 -20.27 6.56
CA THR A 30 11.78 -19.04 5.96
C THR A 30 10.94 -17.81 6.26
N LEU A 31 9.62 -17.91 6.19
CA LEU A 31 8.71 -16.83 6.58
C LEU A 31 8.88 -16.44 8.05
N THR A 32 9.02 -17.44 8.93
CA THR A 32 9.26 -17.21 10.36
C THR A 32 10.60 -16.54 10.59
N LEU A 33 11.67 -17.00 9.94
CA LEU A 33 13.00 -16.38 10.03
C LEU A 33 12.99 -14.93 9.54
N PHE A 34 12.30 -14.63 8.45
CA PHE A 34 12.12 -13.27 7.95
C PHE A 34 11.43 -12.34 8.96
N VAL A 35 10.33 -12.80 9.56
CA VAL A 35 9.63 -12.04 10.61
C VAL A 35 10.51 -11.86 11.85
N LEU A 36 11.21 -12.91 12.29
CA LEU A 36 12.11 -12.86 13.43
C LEU A 36 13.27 -11.90 13.19
N ALA A 37 13.90 -11.94 12.00
CA ALA A 37 15.00 -11.06 11.64
C ALA A 37 14.58 -9.59 11.68
N PHE A 38 13.41 -9.26 11.12
CA PHE A 38 12.83 -7.92 11.22
C PHE A 38 12.63 -7.50 12.68
N CYS A 39 12.02 -8.35 13.51
CA CYS A 39 11.81 -8.08 14.94
C CYS A 39 13.14 -7.87 15.69
N LEU A 40 14.14 -8.72 15.46
CA LEU A 40 15.49 -8.58 16.03
C LEU A 40 16.13 -7.26 15.59
N GLY A 41 15.94 -6.88 14.33
CA GLY A 41 16.33 -5.57 13.80
C GLY A 41 15.74 -4.42 14.60
N VAL A 42 14.43 -4.46 14.85
CA VAL A 42 13.72 -3.44 15.64
C VAL A 42 14.24 -3.36 17.08
N ILE A 43 14.45 -4.51 17.72
CA ILE A 43 14.88 -4.60 19.14
C ILE A 43 16.35 -4.19 19.30
N SER A 44 17.21 -4.52 18.33
CA SER A 44 18.65 -4.26 18.39
C SER A 44 19.04 -2.78 18.38
N LEU A 45 18.15 -1.87 17.96
CA LEU A 45 18.41 -0.42 17.98
C LEU A 45 17.73 0.23 19.19
N LYS A 46 18.52 0.46 20.25
CA LYS A 46 18.05 1.21 21.43
C LYS A 46 17.71 2.66 21.06
N THR A 47 16.56 3.14 21.52
CA THR A 47 16.06 4.49 21.26
C THR A 47 17.04 5.59 21.71
N SER A 48 17.78 5.35 22.79
CA SER A 48 18.80 6.26 23.33
C SER A 48 19.99 6.48 22.39
N LEU A 49 20.32 5.49 21.54
CA LEU A 49 21.44 5.57 20.60
C LEU A 49 21.11 6.40 19.36
N VAL A 50 19.84 6.71 19.12
CA VAL A 50 19.42 7.52 17.97
C VAL A 50 19.59 8.99 18.33
N LYS A 51 20.55 9.67 17.69
CA LYS A 51 20.83 11.10 17.91
C LYS A 51 19.57 11.96 17.70
N PRO A 52 19.27 12.92 18.59
CA PRO A 52 18.15 13.84 18.40
C PRO A 52 18.42 14.75 17.18
N LEU A 53 17.36 15.14 16.48
CA LEU A 53 17.42 16.14 15.42
C LEU A 53 16.83 17.45 15.94
N LYS A 54 17.28 18.57 15.38
CA LYS A 54 16.63 19.87 15.65
C LYS A 54 15.21 19.86 15.08
N VAL A 55 14.28 20.46 15.81
CA VAL A 55 12.89 20.61 15.36
C VAL A 55 12.86 21.56 14.16
N THR A 56 12.17 21.15 13.11
CA THR A 56 12.00 21.95 11.89
C THR A 56 11.13 23.17 12.18
N SER A 57 11.54 24.36 11.75
CA SER A 57 10.72 25.57 11.90
C SER A 57 9.41 25.49 11.08
N ASN A 58 8.39 26.21 11.53
CA ASN A 58 7.12 26.30 10.80
C ASN A 58 7.32 26.85 9.38
N LYS A 59 8.19 27.86 9.21
CA LYS A 59 8.54 28.44 7.91
C LYS A 59 9.12 27.39 6.95
N LYS A 60 10.11 26.62 7.41
CA LYS A 60 10.73 25.53 6.64
C LYS A 60 9.71 24.45 6.27
N THR A 61 8.85 24.08 7.22
CA THR A 61 7.78 23.09 6.97
C THR A 61 6.80 23.56 5.91
N LYS A 62 6.38 24.83 5.91
CA LYS A 62 5.52 25.41 4.86
C LYS A 62 6.18 25.37 3.49
N GLN A 63 7.44 25.81 3.40
CA GLN A 63 8.18 25.82 2.13
C GLN A 63 8.28 24.42 1.52
N ILE A 64 8.61 23.42 2.34
CA ILE A 64 8.70 22.04 1.88
C ILE A 64 7.33 21.51 1.46
N ALA A 65 6.26 21.83 2.19
CA ALA A 65 4.90 21.44 1.80
C ALA A 65 4.50 22.03 0.44
N TYR A 66 4.83 23.30 0.18
CA TYR A 66 4.56 23.95 -1.11
C TYR A 66 5.44 23.41 -2.23
N LEU A 67 6.70 23.07 -1.96
CA LEU A 67 7.55 22.37 -2.92
C LEU A 67 6.93 21.04 -3.35
N PHE A 68 6.54 20.20 -2.38
CA PHE A 68 5.90 18.92 -2.67
C PHE A 68 4.56 19.10 -3.40
N PHE A 69 3.77 20.11 -3.01
CA PHE A 69 2.52 20.42 -3.69
C PHE A 69 2.78 20.81 -5.15
N PHE A 70 3.73 21.70 -5.42
CA PHE A 70 4.08 22.13 -6.77
C PHE A 70 4.54 20.96 -7.65
N ILE A 71 5.48 20.14 -7.16
CA ILE A 71 5.95 18.93 -7.86
C ILE A 71 4.78 17.96 -8.12
N GLY A 72 3.95 17.76 -7.10
CA GLY A 72 2.78 16.89 -7.18
C GLY A 72 1.76 17.34 -8.22
N VAL A 73 1.46 18.65 -8.28
CA VAL A 73 0.55 19.23 -9.28
C VAL A 73 1.08 19.02 -10.70
N ILE A 74 2.37 19.22 -10.94
CA ILE A 74 2.99 18.91 -12.24
C ILE A 74 2.75 17.43 -12.59
N GLY A 75 3.00 16.51 -11.66
CA GLY A 75 2.75 15.09 -11.85
C GLY A 75 1.29 14.77 -12.18
N ILE A 76 0.34 15.40 -11.48
CA ILE A 76 -1.10 15.25 -11.73
C ILE A 76 -1.47 15.76 -13.13
N LEU A 77 -0.98 16.93 -13.54
CA LEU A 77 -1.25 17.48 -14.86
C LEU A 77 -0.73 16.56 -15.97
N LEU A 78 0.47 15.98 -15.80
CA LEU A 78 1.00 14.99 -16.73
C LEU A 78 0.17 13.70 -16.75
N LYS A 79 -0.32 13.23 -15.60
CA LYS A 79 -1.25 12.09 -15.51
C LYS A 79 -2.55 12.36 -16.25
N LEU A 80 -3.13 13.55 -16.06
CA LEU A 80 -4.33 13.99 -16.79
C LEU A 80 -4.08 14.04 -18.30
N TYR A 81 -2.96 14.63 -18.73
CA TYR A 81 -2.55 14.66 -20.14
C TYR A 81 -2.47 13.24 -20.73
N ILE A 82 -1.82 12.31 -20.04
CA ILE A 82 -1.73 10.92 -20.49
C ILE A 82 -3.13 10.30 -20.56
N GLY A 83 -3.94 10.50 -19.53
CA GLY A 83 -5.27 9.90 -19.44
C GLY A 83 -6.24 10.36 -20.53
N PHE A 84 -6.18 11.64 -20.92
CA PHE A 84 -6.99 12.18 -22.01
C PHE A 84 -6.41 11.90 -23.39
N PHE A 85 -5.11 12.12 -23.59
CA PHE A 85 -4.51 12.21 -24.94
C PHE A 85 -3.68 11.00 -25.36
N LYS A 86 -3.24 10.14 -24.43
CA LYS A 86 -2.40 8.97 -24.76
C LYS A 86 -3.11 7.66 -24.52
N SER A 87 -3.69 7.48 -23.33
CA SER A 87 -4.31 6.23 -22.93
C SER A 87 -5.83 6.22 -23.15
N GLY A 88 -6.43 7.36 -23.47
CA GLY A 88 -7.88 7.51 -23.72
C GLY A 88 -8.78 7.18 -22.53
N ILE A 89 -8.22 6.91 -21.34
CA ILE A 89 -8.93 6.30 -20.21
C ILE A 89 -10.01 7.21 -19.62
N TYR A 90 -9.90 8.53 -19.78
CA TYR A 90 -10.89 9.49 -19.29
C TYR A 90 -11.97 9.84 -20.33
N ILE A 91 -11.82 9.38 -21.57
CA ILE A 91 -12.79 9.59 -22.67
C ILE A 91 -13.48 8.26 -23.03
N ALA A 92 -12.94 7.13 -22.57
CA ALA A 92 -13.50 5.81 -22.81
C ALA A 92 -14.91 5.66 -22.22
N ASN A 93 -15.79 5.04 -23.01
CA ASN A 93 -17.14 4.67 -22.56
C ASN A 93 -17.09 3.61 -21.44
N ASP A 94 -16.10 2.71 -21.49
CA ASP A 94 -15.81 1.73 -20.45
C ASP A 94 -14.36 1.90 -19.96
N ILE A 95 -14.21 2.52 -18.79
CA ILE A 95 -12.91 2.74 -18.13
C ILE A 95 -12.21 1.42 -17.81
N PHE A 96 -12.96 0.36 -17.48
CA PHE A 96 -12.39 -0.93 -17.13
C PHE A 96 -11.82 -1.66 -18.35
N GLU A 97 -12.54 -1.64 -19.48
CA GLU A 97 -12.01 -2.15 -20.77
C GLU A 97 -10.73 -1.42 -21.18
N GLN A 98 -10.80 -0.09 -21.21
CA GLN A 98 -9.66 0.72 -21.63
C GLN A 98 -8.45 0.49 -20.70
N ARG A 99 -8.70 0.26 -19.41
CA ARG A 99 -7.65 -0.13 -18.47
C ARG A 99 -7.06 -1.50 -18.81
N LEU A 100 -7.87 -2.52 -19.10
CA LEU A 100 -7.38 -3.85 -19.46
C LEU A 100 -6.49 -3.81 -20.71
N GLU A 101 -6.92 -3.07 -21.74
CA GLU A 101 -6.12 -2.87 -22.96
C GLU A 101 -4.79 -2.17 -22.66
N ASN A 102 -4.81 -1.18 -21.76
CA ASN A 102 -3.63 -0.42 -21.37
C ASN A 102 -2.69 -1.22 -20.47
N MET A 103 -3.19 -2.19 -19.70
CA MET A 103 -2.38 -3.06 -18.84
C MET A 103 -1.44 -3.97 -19.63
N GLY A 104 -1.80 -4.33 -20.88
CA GLY A 104 -0.93 -5.09 -21.79
C GLY A 104 0.17 -4.27 -22.46
N LYS A 105 0.21 -2.95 -22.25
CA LYS A 105 1.18 -2.04 -22.88
C LYS A 105 2.09 -1.45 -21.80
N GLU A 106 3.27 -2.03 -21.60
CA GLU A 106 4.22 -1.57 -20.56
C GLU A 106 4.48 -0.06 -20.61
N LEU A 107 4.46 0.58 -21.79
CA LEU A 107 4.80 1.99 -21.98
C LEU A 107 3.63 2.83 -22.52
N THR A 108 2.41 2.61 -22.05
CA THR A 108 1.21 3.36 -22.51
C THR A 108 1.33 4.89 -22.41
N GLY A 109 2.23 5.41 -21.58
CA GLY A 109 2.56 6.84 -21.48
C GLY A 109 4.01 7.20 -21.88
N GLY A 110 4.80 6.25 -22.36
CA GLY A 110 6.23 6.42 -22.63
C GLY A 110 7.02 6.97 -21.43
N ALA A 111 8.09 7.72 -21.71
CA ALA A 111 8.89 8.40 -20.68
C ALA A 111 8.06 9.40 -19.85
N VAL A 112 7.11 10.11 -20.48
CA VAL A 112 6.22 11.06 -19.80
C VAL A 112 5.40 10.36 -18.72
N GLY A 113 4.92 9.14 -18.98
CA GLY A 113 4.18 8.33 -18.01
C GLY A 113 5.01 7.87 -16.82
N VAL A 114 6.29 7.57 -17.04
CA VAL A 114 7.22 7.26 -15.94
C VAL A 114 7.48 8.49 -15.09
N ILE A 115 7.79 9.64 -15.72
CA ILE A 115 7.99 10.92 -15.02
C ILE A 115 6.75 11.29 -14.21
N ALA A 116 5.57 11.27 -14.84
CA ALA A 116 4.30 11.56 -14.17
C ALA A 116 4.09 10.68 -12.94
N SER A 117 4.40 9.37 -13.06
CA SER A 117 4.25 8.40 -11.98
C SER A 117 5.21 8.61 -10.80
N ILE A 118 6.38 9.22 -11.03
CA ILE A 118 7.34 9.60 -9.98
C ILE A 118 6.94 10.91 -9.30
N LEU A 119 6.37 11.87 -10.05
CA LEU A 119 6.06 13.21 -9.54
C LEU A 119 4.72 13.27 -8.80
N TYR A 120 3.68 12.60 -9.29
CA TYR A 120 2.34 12.73 -8.70
C TYR A 120 2.22 12.29 -7.22
N PRO A 121 3.00 11.32 -6.67
CA PRO A 121 2.90 10.95 -5.26
C PRO A 121 3.33 12.09 -4.31
N PHE A 122 4.04 13.11 -4.82
CA PHE A 122 4.38 14.29 -4.02
C PHE A 122 3.14 15.11 -3.64
N SER A 123 2.02 15.03 -4.37
CA SER A 123 0.76 15.67 -3.95
C SER A 123 0.22 15.02 -2.67
N PHE A 124 0.29 13.69 -2.58
CA PHE A 124 -0.07 12.94 -1.39
C PHE A 124 0.88 13.23 -0.23
N LEU A 125 2.18 13.36 -0.50
CA LEU A 125 3.15 13.76 0.53
C LEU A 125 2.86 15.16 1.08
N ALA A 126 2.54 16.12 0.20
CA ALA A 126 2.12 17.47 0.59
C ALA A 126 0.87 17.44 1.47
N LEU A 127 -0.10 16.60 1.13
CA LEU A 127 -1.29 16.35 1.95
C LEU A 127 -0.92 15.87 3.35
N LEU A 128 -0.07 14.85 3.49
CA LEU A 128 0.31 14.31 4.80
C LEU A 128 1.08 15.34 5.66
N VAL A 129 2.02 16.07 5.07
CA VAL A 129 2.74 17.17 5.76
C VAL A 129 1.75 18.22 6.27
N THR A 130 0.76 18.54 5.44
CA THR A 130 -0.27 19.55 5.73
C THR A 130 -1.24 19.07 6.81
N ILE A 131 -1.72 17.83 6.75
CA ILE A 131 -2.58 17.22 7.79
C ILE A 131 -1.88 17.27 9.15
N TYR A 132 -0.61 16.86 9.23
CA TYR A 132 0.14 16.85 10.48
C TYR A 132 0.40 18.26 11.06
N ASN A 133 0.43 19.28 10.19
CA ASN A 133 0.76 20.65 10.55
C ASN A 133 -0.36 21.66 10.24
N TYR A 134 -1.62 21.22 10.17
CA TYR A 134 -2.71 22.01 9.56
C TYR A 134 -2.84 23.44 10.11
N LYS A 135 -2.56 23.66 11.40
CA LYS A 135 -2.62 24.97 12.07
C LYS A 135 -1.69 26.02 11.47
N ILE A 136 -0.64 25.64 10.76
CA ILE A 136 0.28 26.61 10.15
C ILE A 136 -0.25 27.15 8.82
N PHE A 137 -1.17 26.45 8.15
CA PHE A 137 -1.68 26.81 6.82
C PHE A 137 -3.01 27.57 6.92
N ASN A 138 -3.28 28.46 5.96
CA ASN A 138 -4.59 29.11 5.87
C ASN A 138 -5.61 28.20 5.17
N LYS A 139 -6.91 28.52 5.30
CA LYS A 139 -8.00 27.69 4.79
C LYS A 139 -7.93 27.46 3.27
N THR A 140 -7.53 28.46 2.49
CA THR A 140 -7.41 28.35 1.04
C THR A 140 -6.32 27.37 0.63
N HIS A 141 -5.14 27.45 1.24
CA HIS A 141 -4.05 26.51 0.96
C HIS A 141 -4.39 25.10 1.44
N LEU A 142 -5.06 24.98 2.59
CA LEU A 142 -5.57 23.69 3.06
C LEU A 142 -6.51 23.06 2.02
N PHE A 143 -7.48 23.83 1.52
CA PHE A 143 -8.41 23.36 0.49
C PHE A 143 -7.68 22.89 -0.78
N LEU A 144 -6.76 23.70 -1.32
CA LEU A 144 -6.01 23.34 -2.52
C LEU A 144 -5.19 22.06 -2.33
N ILE A 145 -4.43 21.97 -1.23
CA ILE A 145 -3.59 20.79 -0.96
C ILE A 145 -4.46 19.55 -0.74
N VAL A 146 -5.63 19.67 -0.09
CA VAL A 146 -6.57 18.55 0.08
C VAL A 146 -7.13 18.09 -1.26
N SER A 147 -7.60 19.01 -2.11
CA SER A 147 -8.20 18.68 -3.40
C SER A 147 -7.22 17.95 -4.33
N PHE A 148 -5.99 18.46 -4.50
CA PHE A 148 -5.00 17.78 -5.35
C PHE A 148 -4.31 16.60 -4.64
N GLY A 149 -4.13 16.67 -3.32
CA GLY A 149 -3.48 15.62 -2.56
C GLY A 149 -4.31 14.34 -2.45
N LEU A 150 -5.63 14.44 -2.58
CA LEU A 150 -6.54 13.29 -2.69
C LEU A 150 -6.64 12.72 -4.11
N TYR A 151 -6.07 13.38 -5.12
CA TYR A 151 -6.11 12.92 -6.52
C TYR A 151 -5.74 11.43 -6.69
N PRO A 152 -4.68 10.89 -6.05
CA PRO A 152 -4.37 9.47 -6.23
C PRO A 152 -5.45 8.49 -5.78
N ILE A 153 -6.20 8.84 -4.73
CA ILE A 153 -7.32 8.04 -4.23
C ILE A 153 -8.48 8.13 -5.22
N ILE A 154 -8.76 9.36 -5.70
CA ILE A 154 -9.82 9.64 -6.67
C ILE A 154 -9.55 8.91 -7.99
N GLU A 155 -8.34 9.03 -8.54
CA GLU A 155 -7.89 8.34 -9.75
C GLU A 155 -8.07 6.81 -9.60
N THR A 156 -7.59 6.24 -8.48
CA THR A 156 -7.72 4.81 -8.22
C THR A 156 -9.19 4.37 -8.14
N PHE A 157 -10.04 5.19 -7.52
CA PHE A 157 -11.47 4.92 -7.41
C PHE A 157 -12.13 4.82 -8.79
N PHE A 158 -11.87 5.79 -9.67
CA PHE A 158 -12.37 5.76 -11.06
C PHE A 158 -11.83 4.58 -11.86
N MET A 159 -10.57 4.20 -11.64
CA MET A 159 -9.96 3.05 -12.30
C MET A 159 -10.45 1.68 -11.76
N GLY A 160 -11.34 1.62 -10.77
CA GLY A 160 -11.80 0.36 -10.18
C GLY A 160 -10.72 -0.33 -9.33
N GLY A 161 -9.79 0.43 -8.76
CA GLY A 161 -8.72 -0.06 -7.89
C GLY A 161 -9.12 -0.03 -6.40
N ARG A 162 -8.64 -0.99 -5.61
CA ARG A 162 -8.97 -1.11 -4.17
C ARG A 162 -7.73 -1.01 -3.27
N THR A 163 -6.65 -1.64 -3.71
CA THR A 163 -5.38 -1.78 -2.97
C THR A 163 -4.75 -0.42 -2.61
N ILE A 164 -4.63 0.50 -3.57
CA ILE A 164 -4.03 1.83 -3.32
C ILE A 164 -4.93 2.69 -2.43
N ILE A 165 -6.26 2.61 -2.59
CA ILE A 165 -7.21 3.31 -1.71
C ILE A 165 -7.00 2.87 -0.27
N ALA A 166 -6.89 1.56 -0.02
CA ALA A 166 -6.61 1.01 1.30
C ALA A 166 -5.26 1.52 1.86
N LEU A 167 -4.18 1.43 1.07
CA LEU A 167 -2.85 1.88 1.47
C LEU A 167 -2.82 3.38 1.85
N LEU A 168 -3.29 4.25 0.96
CA LEU A 168 -3.24 5.69 1.13
C LEU A 168 -4.25 6.16 2.19
N GLY A 169 -5.46 5.58 2.20
CA GLY A 169 -6.49 5.85 3.19
C GLY A 169 -6.05 5.50 4.61
N THR A 170 -5.48 4.31 4.83
CA THR A 170 -4.94 3.93 6.14
C THR A 170 -3.77 4.85 6.54
N THR A 171 -2.92 5.23 5.60
CA THR A 171 -1.82 6.18 5.86
C THR A 171 -2.35 7.56 6.29
N ILE A 172 -3.39 8.09 5.63
CA ILE A 172 -4.07 9.33 6.04
C ILE A 172 -4.62 9.20 7.45
N ILE A 173 -5.29 8.10 7.78
CA ILE A 173 -5.86 7.86 9.12
C ILE A 173 -4.77 7.90 10.19
N ILE A 174 -3.64 7.20 9.96
CA ILE A 174 -2.53 7.17 10.92
C ILE A 174 -1.89 8.55 11.10
N VAL A 175 -1.68 9.31 10.02
CA VAL A 175 -1.10 10.66 10.11
C VAL A 175 -2.07 11.66 10.74
N SER A 176 -3.36 11.57 10.43
CA SER A 176 -4.41 12.38 11.05
C SER A 176 -4.49 12.11 12.55
N TYR A 177 -4.40 10.84 12.93
CA TYR A 177 -4.30 10.42 14.31
C TYR A 177 -3.06 11.01 15.01
N ALA A 178 -1.88 10.96 14.39
CA ALA A 178 -0.68 11.60 14.92
C ALA A 178 -0.81 13.13 15.05
N SER A 179 -1.48 13.78 14.09
CA SER A 179 -1.80 15.22 14.14
C SER A 179 -2.70 15.56 15.33
N PHE A 180 -3.69 14.70 15.60
CA PHE A 180 -4.56 14.85 16.75
C PHE A 180 -3.78 14.75 18.08
N PHE A 181 -2.90 13.75 18.22
CA PHE A 181 -2.00 13.58 19.38
C PHE A 181 -1.12 14.80 19.64
N LYS A 182 -0.61 15.43 18.57
CA LYS A 182 0.20 16.63 18.66
C LYS A 182 -0.55 17.81 19.29
N ASN A 183 -1.87 17.87 19.08
CA ASN A 183 -2.67 19.06 19.33
C ASN A 183 -3.65 18.95 20.50
N THR A 184 -3.77 17.78 21.13
CA THR A 184 -4.77 17.51 22.18
C THR A 184 -4.23 16.56 23.25
N THR A 185 -4.68 16.75 24.48
CA THR A 185 -4.50 15.79 25.58
C THR A 185 -5.74 14.91 25.71
N PHE A 186 -5.57 13.62 25.97
CA PHE A 186 -6.70 12.69 26.16
C PHE A 186 -6.29 11.46 26.94
N THR A 187 -7.30 10.80 27.49
CA THR A 187 -7.17 9.51 28.14
C THR A 187 -6.96 8.39 27.12
N ILE A 188 -6.00 7.51 27.40
CA ILE A 188 -5.72 6.32 26.60
C ILE A 188 -6.44 5.13 27.21
N VAL A 189 -7.14 4.37 26.37
CA VAL A 189 -7.72 3.06 26.66
C VAL A 189 -6.72 1.99 26.22
N LYS A 190 -6.33 1.11 27.14
CA LYS A 190 -5.43 -0.01 26.86
C LYS A 190 -6.23 -1.29 26.69
N PHE A 191 -6.18 -1.88 25.51
CA PHE A 191 -6.75 -3.19 25.23
C PHE A 191 -5.71 -4.24 25.58
N LYS A 192 -5.99 -5.02 26.63
CA LYS A 192 -5.14 -6.12 27.08
C LYS A 192 -5.81 -7.44 26.76
N VAL A 193 -5.01 -8.39 26.28
CA VAL A 193 -5.39 -9.81 26.25
C VAL A 193 -4.34 -10.52 27.10
N LEU A 194 -4.82 -11.22 28.13
CA LEU A 194 -3.96 -11.75 29.20
C LEU A 194 -3.11 -10.61 29.81
N LYS A 195 -1.79 -10.79 29.92
CA LYS A 195 -0.85 -9.80 30.46
C LYS A 195 -0.26 -8.85 29.40
N THR A 196 -0.61 -9.00 28.13
CA THR A 196 -0.03 -8.25 27.01
C THR A 196 -0.96 -7.14 26.54
N THR A 197 -0.45 -5.92 26.42
CA THR A 197 -1.21 -4.81 25.81
C THR A 197 -1.20 -4.98 24.29
N LEU A 198 -2.34 -5.30 23.70
CA LEU A 198 -2.49 -5.44 22.25
C LEU A 198 -2.52 -4.07 21.55
N ALA A 199 -3.32 -3.15 22.08
CA ALA A 199 -3.46 -1.80 21.54
C ALA A 199 -3.62 -0.76 22.65
N SER A 200 -3.13 0.45 22.36
CA SER A 200 -3.39 1.65 23.17
C SER A 200 -4.06 2.66 22.26
N LEU A 201 -5.35 2.87 22.48
CA LEU A 201 -6.18 3.76 21.65
C LEU A 201 -6.73 4.91 22.49
N PRO A 202 -6.93 6.10 21.93
CA PRO A 202 -7.48 7.24 22.63
C PRO A 202 -8.98 7.02 22.85
N LYS A 203 -9.48 7.49 24.00
CA LYS A 203 -10.93 7.44 24.27
C LYS A 203 -11.76 8.21 23.23
N PHE A 204 -11.18 9.20 22.54
CA PHE A 204 -11.89 9.98 21.53
C PHE A 204 -12.29 9.17 20.29
N LEU A 205 -11.55 8.11 19.92
CA LEU A 205 -11.89 7.26 18.76
C LEU A 205 -13.26 6.58 18.93
N PHE A 206 -13.69 6.38 20.19
CA PHE A 206 -14.98 5.80 20.54
C PHE A 206 -16.12 6.81 20.61
N LYS A 207 -15.86 8.10 20.35
CA LYS A 207 -16.93 9.11 20.27
C LYS A 207 -17.74 8.89 19.00
N LYS A 208 -19.07 9.05 19.10
CA LYS A 208 -20.00 8.95 17.96
C LYS A 208 -19.55 9.78 16.74
N LYS A 209 -19.05 10.99 16.97
CA LYS A 209 -18.53 11.91 15.93
C LYS A 209 -17.31 11.37 15.14
N VAL A 210 -16.65 10.32 15.61
CA VAL A 210 -15.51 9.68 14.94
C VAL A 210 -15.87 8.29 14.44
N ILE A 211 -16.49 7.48 15.29
CA ILE A 211 -16.81 6.08 14.95
C ILE A 211 -17.86 5.98 13.85
N ILE A 212 -18.85 6.89 13.82
CA ILE A 212 -19.91 6.89 12.79
C ILE A 212 -19.31 7.22 11.41
N PRO A 213 -18.54 8.31 11.22
CA PRO A 213 -17.86 8.55 9.95
C PRO A 213 -16.95 7.40 9.51
N LEU A 214 -16.17 6.81 10.41
CA LEU A 214 -15.30 5.67 10.08
C LEU A 214 -16.10 4.44 9.65
N ALA A 215 -17.23 4.17 10.32
CA ALA A 215 -18.13 3.09 9.95
C ALA A 215 -18.76 3.33 8.57
N ILE A 216 -19.24 4.55 8.30
CA ILE A 216 -19.80 4.93 6.99
C ILE A 216 -18.75 4.77 5.89
N VAL A 217 -17.53 5.30 6.08
CA VAL A 217 -16.44 5.16 5.10
C VAL A 217 -16.10 3.69 4.86
N SER A 218 -16.07 2.87 5.91
CA SER A 218 -15.82 1.43 5.79
C SER A 218 -16.92 0.71 5.02
N LEU A 219 -18.19 1.03 5.29
CA LEU A 219 -19.33 0.48 4.57
C LEU A 219 -19.31 0.90 3.09
N LEU A 220 -19.04 2.17 2.80
CA LEU A 220 -18.91 2.66 1.42
C LEU A 220 -17.77 1.95 0.67
N PHE A 221 -16.63 1.71 1.33
CA PHE A 221 -15.52 0.97 0.73
C PHE A 221 -15.88 -0.49 0.45
N VAL A 222 -16.60 -1.15 1.36
CA VAL A 222 -17.09 -2.52 1.15
C VAL A 222 -18.09 -2.57 0.00
N SER A 223 -19.08 -1.68 -0.02
CA SER A 223 -20.07 -1.60 -1.12
C SER A 223 -19.40 -1.32 -2.47
N TYR A 224 -18.45 -0.38 -2.53
CA TYR A 224 -17.63 -0.13 -3.70
C TYR A 224 -16.86 -1.39 -4.13
N SER A 225 -16.26 -2.10 -3.19
CA SER A 225 -15.46 -3.30 -3.47
C SER A 225 -16.30 -4.46 -4.00
N ILE A 226 -17.54 -4.61 -3.52
CA ILE A 226 -18.53 -5.57 -4.03
C ILE A 226 -18.90 -5.18 -5.46
N LYS A 227 -19.26 -3.91 -5.71
CA LYS A 227 -19.61 -3.41 -7.06
C LYS A 227 -18.47 -3.66 -8.06
N VAL A 228 -17.23 -3.33 -7.70
CA VAL A 228 -16.06 -3.56 -8.56
C VAL A 228 -15.88 -5.04 -8.88
N LEU A 229 -16.12 -5.95 -7.92
CA LEU A 229 -16.03 -7.38 -8.19
C LEU A 229 -17.15 -7.85 -9.11
N ASP A 230 -18.38 -7.44 -8.84
CA ASP A 230 -19.56 -7.79 -9.63
C ASP A 230 -19.40 -7.37 -11.09
N THR A 231 -18.97 -6.13 -11.34
CA THR A 231 -18.65 -5.65 -12.69
C THR A 231 -17.61 -6.55 -13.39
N ARG A 232 -16.58 -7.01 -12.68
CA ARG A 232 -15.56 -7.91 -13.24
C ARG A 232 -16.12 -9.29 -13.55
N LEU A 233 -16.90 -9.87 -12.62
CA LEU A 233 -17.46 -11.21 -12.79
C LEU A 233 -18.43 -11.26 -13.96
N THR A 234 -19.30 -10.26 -14.08
CA THR A 234 -20.22 -10.09 -15.21
C THR A 234 -19.43 -9.91 -16.50
N ARG A 235 -18.39 -9.09 -16.49
CA ARG A 235 -17.56 -8.84 -17.68
C ARG A 235 -16.82 -10.08 -18.17
N PHE A 236 -16.24 -10.87 -17.26
CA PHE A 236 -15.58 -12.13 -17.60
C PHE A 236 -16.57 -13.26 -17.89
N ASN A 237 -17.88 -12.97 -17.85
CA ASN A 237 -18.96 -13.92 -18.07
C ASN A 237 -18.83 -15.19 -17.19
N TYR A 238 -18.38 -15.02 -15.95
CA TYR A 238 -18.16 -16.16 -15.06
C TYR A 238 -19.48 -16.76 -14.57
N GLY A 239 -20.52 -15.96 -14.36
CA GLY A 239 -21.85 -16.43 -13.94
C GLY A 239 -21.78 -17.50 -12.83
N ASP A 240 -22.50 -18.60 -13.04
CA ASP A 240 -22.52 -19.76 -12.14
C ASP A 240 -21.29 -20.69 -12.26
N THR A 241 -20.37 -20.39 -13.19
CA THR A 241 -19.10 -21.12 -13.39
C THR A 241 -17.95 -20.57 -12.53
N VAL A 242 -18.20 -19.56 -11.69
CA VAL A 242 -17.19 -18.93 -10.83
C VAL A 242 -16.35 -19.93 -10.04
N PHE A 243 -16.96 -20.98 -9.49
CA PHE A 243 -16.23 -22.02 -8.76
C PHE A 243 -15.35 -22.87 -9.67
N LYS A 244 -15.77 -23.15 -10.92
CA LYS A 244 -14.92 -23.86 -11.88
C LYS A 244 -13.64 -23.08 -12.17
N VAL A 245 -13.72 -21.76 -12.23
CA VAL A 245 -12.55 -20.89 -12.46
C VAL A 245 -11.72 -20.74 -11.19
N TRP A 246 -12.35 -20.48 -10.05
CA TRP A 246 -11.63 -20.19 -8.80
C TRP A 246 -10.97 -21.42 -8.18
N GLU A 247 -11.49 -22.61 -8.43
CA GLU A 247 -10.87 -23.86 -7.96
C GLU A 247 -9.72 -24.35 -8.87
N GLN A 248 -9.49 -23.72 -10.04
CA GLN A 248 -8.36 -24.04 -10.90
C GLN A 248 -7.01 -23.71 -10.25
N LYS A 249 -6.02 -24.55 -10.56
CA LYS A 249 -4.65 -24.45 -10.05
C LYS A 249 -3.97 -23.11 -10.36
N ASP A 250 -4.25 -22.57 -11.52
CA ASP A 250 -3.57 -21.37 -12.03
C ASP A 250 -4.29 -20.06 -11.65
N TYR A 251 -5.41 -20.13 -10.91
CA TYR A 251 -6.17 -18.95 -10.50
C TYR A 251 -6.18 -18.69 -8.99
N GLN A 252 -7.15 -19.18 -8.21
CA GLN A 252 -7.10 -19.08 -6.73
C GLN A 252 -6.62 -20.39 -6.08
N TRP A 253 -6.86 -21.53 -6.75
CA TRP A 253 -6.52 -22.87 -6.30
C TRP A 253 -7.00 -23.17 -4.88
N VAL A 254 -8.30 -23.02 -4.69
CA VAL A 254 -8.98 -23.33 -3.43
C VAL A 254 -9.99 -24.45 -3.68
N LYS A 255 -10.50 -25.04 -2.61
CA LYS A 255 -11.68 -25.91 -2.64
C LYS A 255 -12.75 -25.27 -1.78
N PHE A 256 -13.89 -24.92 -2.36
CA PHE A 256 -15.02 -24.36 -1.62
C PHE A 256 -15.79 -25.45 -0.88
N ASP A 257 -16.26 -25.09 0.31
CA ASP A 257 -17.13 -25.94 1.11
C ASP A 257 -18.45 -26.19 0.39
N LYS A 258 -18.99 -27.40 0.52
CA LYS A 258 -20.22 -27.81 -0.17
C LYS A 258 -21.39 -26.90 0.21
N ASP A 259 -21.58 -26.68 1.51
CA ASP A 259 -22.65 -25.85 2.06
C ASP A 259 -22.63 -24.41 1.50
N PHE A 260 -21.43 -23.86 1.28
CA PHE A 260 -21.30 -22.53 0.69
C PHE A 260 -21.68 -22.51 -0.79
N LYS A 261 -21.31 -23.56 -1.56
CA LYS A 261 -21.73 -23.68 -2.96
C LYS A 261 -23.25 -23.84 -3.07
N GLU A 262 -23.85 -24.69 -2.23
CA GLU A 262 -25.29 -24.89 -2.17
C GLU A 262 -26.02 -23.59 -1.85
N ALA A 263 -25.59 -22.89 -0.78
CA ALA A 263 -26.14 -21.58 -0.43
C ALA A 263 -25.99 -20.56 -1.56
N PHE A 264 -24.87 -20.55 -2.28
CA PHE A 264 -24.66 -19.66 -3.41
C PHE A 264 -25.63 -19.95 -4.57
N TYR A 265 -25.79 -21.21 -4.97
CA TYR A 265 -26.64 -21.57 -6.10
C TYR A 265 -28.13 -21.36 -5.81
N SER A 266 -28.54 -21.46 -4.54
CA SER A 266 -29.91 -21.15 -4.10
C SER A 266 -30.19 -19.66 -3.87
N ALA A 267 -29.17 -18.80 -3.86
CA ALA A 267 -29.33 -17.38 -3.56
C ALA A 267 -29.83 -16.55 -4.76
N LEU A 268 -30.50 -15.43 -4.46
CA LEU A 268 -30.89 -14.45 -5.47
C LEU A 268 -29.65 -13.75 -6.09
N PRO A 269 -29.73 -13.19 -7.32
CA PRO A 269 -28.59 -12.58 -7.99
C PRO A 269 -27.83 -11.54 -7.15
N ASN A 270 -28.54 -10.62 -6.49
CA ASN A 270 -27.90 -9.60 -5.63
C ASN A 270 -27.18 -10.22 -4.42
N GLU A 271 -27.69 -11.32 -3.88
CA GLU A 271 -27.07 -12.04 -2.78
C GLU A 271 -25.85 -12.83 -3.25
N LYS A 272 -25.88 -13.44 -4.43
CA LYS A 272 -24.71 -14.05 -5.09
C LYS A 272 -23.56 -13.05 -5.20
N SER A 273 -23.82 -11.85 -5.73
CA SER A 273 -22.82 -10.79 -5.85
C SER A 273 -22.26 -10.36 -4.50
N ARG A 274 -23.12 -10.25 -3.47
CA ARG A 274 -22.70 -9.95 -2.10
C ARG A 274 -21.82 -11.06 -1.51
N MET A 275 -22.20 -12.33 -1.67
CA MET A 275 -21.46 -13.49 -1.18
C MET A 275 -20.06 -13.56 -1.80
N LEU A 276 -19.96 -13.46 -3.13
CA LEU A 276 -18.67 -13.44 -3.84
C LEU A 276 -17.85 -12.21 -3.51
N GLY A 277 -18.49 -11.05 -3.37
CA GLY A 277 -17.87 -9.78 -2.97
C GLY A 277 -17.20 -9.88 -1.60
N LEU A 278 -17.94 -10.40 -0.61
CA LEU A 278 -17.43 -10.62 0.74
C LEU A 278 -16.35 -11.71 0.77
N PHE A 279 -16.56 -12.82 0.06
CA PHE A 279 -15.54 -13.85 -0.07
C PHE A 279 -14.24 -13.26 -0.62
N SER A 280 -14.31 -12.52 -1.74
CA SER A 280 -13.14 -11.90 -2.36
C SER A 280 -12.44 -10.98 -1.37
N LEU A 281 -13.15 -10.09 -0.69
CA LEU A 281 -12.56 -9.21 0.32
C LEU A 281 -11.85 -9.98 1.44
N LYS A 282 -12.48 -11.01 2.01
CA LYS A 282 -11.87 -11.84 3.06
C LYS A 282 -10.65 -12.61 2.52
N HIS A 283 -10.75 -13.13 1.30
CA HIS A 283 -9.69 -13.86 0.63
C HIS A 283 -8.42 -13.00 0.47
N TYR A 284 -8.56 -11.71 0.14
CA TYR A 284 -7.43 -10.77 0.10
C TYR A 284 -6.64 -10.68 1.42
N PHE A 285 -7.28 -10.93 2.57
CA PHE A 285 -6.62 -10.93 3.88
C PHE A 285 -6.05 -12.30 4.31
N ALA A 286 -6.30 -13.37 3.56
CA ALA A 286 -5.92 -14.73 3.96
C ALA A 286 -5.02 -15.46 2.96
N HIS A 287 -5.15 -15.19 1.66
CA HIS A 287 -4.46 -15.97 0.63
C HIS A 287 -2.94 -15.80 0.62
N GLY A 288 -2.42 -14.64 1.02
CA GLY A 288 -1.00 -14.30 0.84
C GLY A 288 -0.02 -15.34 1.41
N VAL A 289 -0.30 -15.92 2.59
CA VAL A 289 0.56 -16.95 3.19
C VAL A 289 0.59 -18.24 2.36
N PHE A 290 -0.56 -18.66 1.82
CA PHE A 290 -0.63 -19.84 0.96
C PHE A 290 0.07 -19.60 -0.37
N GLU A 291 -0.06 -18.40 -0.94
CA GLU A 291 0.70 -18.03 -2.14
C GLU A 291 2.20 -17.98 -1.88
N TYR A 292 2.63 -17.56 -0.69
CA TYR A 292 4.04 -17.67 -0.30
C TYR A 292 4.52 -19.12 -0.24
N VAL A 293 3.74 -20.03 0.35
CA VAL A 293 4.07 -21.47 0.40
C VAL A 293 4.19 -22.05 -1.02
N ARG A 294 3.22 -21.78 -1.89
CA ARG A 294 3.23 -22.21 -3.30
C ARG A 294 4.46 -21.67 -4.01
N LEU A 295 4.71 -20.37 -3.89
CA LEU A 295 5.86 -19.70 -4.50
C LEU A 295 7.18 -20.36 -4.11
N VAL A 296 7.45 -20.54 -2.81
CA VAL A 296 8.73 -21.09 -2.35
C VAL A 296 8.92 -22.53 -2.83
N ASN A 297 7.84 -23.31 -2.96
CA ASN A 297 7.91 -24.67 -3.50
C ASN A 297 8.06 -24.73 -5.02
N ASP A 298 7.56 -23.71 -5.73
CA ASP A 298 7.57 -23.65 -7.19
C ASP A 298 8.79 -22.93 -7.77
N LEU A 299 9.47 -22.08 -6.99
CA LEU A 299 10.67 -21.38 -7.40
C LEU A 299 11.81 -22.38 -7.61
N GLU A 300 12.47 -22.33 -8.76
CA GLU A 300 13.64 -23.18 -9.00
C GLU A 300 14.75 -22.83 -8.01
N LYS A 301 15.47 -23.83 -7.47
CA LYS A 301 16.55 -23.65 -6.49
C LYS A 301 17.70 -22.74 -6.98
N THR A 302 17.78 -22.53 -8.30
CA THR A 302 18.75 -21.67 -9.00
C THR A 302 18.23 -20.25 -9.27
N THR A 303 16.95 -20.00 -9.03
CA THR A 303 16.29 -18.70 -9.20
C THR A 303 16.03 -18.08 -7.82
N GLY A 304 16.39 -16.81 -7.61
CA GLY A 304 16.34 -16.21 -6.27
C GLY A 304 17.30 -15.05 -5.99
N TYR A 305 17.77 -14.33 -7.02
CA TYR A 305 18.74 -13.24 -6.88
C TYR A 305 18.46 -12.11 -7.88
N HIS A 306 17.20 -11.66 -7.95
CA HIS A 306 16.82 -10.55 -8.84
C HIS A 306 17.15 -9.17 -8.24
N TYR A 307 17.74 -9.12 -7.05
CA TYR A 307 18.34 -7.94 -6.42
C TYR A 307 17.40 -6.73 -6.30
N GLY A 308 16.10 -7.01 -6.12
CA GLY A 308 15.05 -6.01 -5.98
C GLY A 308 14.32 -5.70 -7.28
N GLN A 309 14.73 -6.27 -8.42
CA GLN A 309 14.08 -6.02 -9.71
C GLN A 309 12.63 -6.50 -9.74
N TYR A 310 12.26 -7.52 -8.96
CA TYR A 310 10.90 -8.02 -8.92
C TYR A 310 10.00 -7.14 -8.03
N GLU A 311 10.35 -6.96 -6.76
CA GLU A 311 9.61 -6.14 -5.78
C GLU A 311 9.53 -4.66 -6.21
N PHE A 312 10.65 -4.11 -6.68
CA PHE A 312 10.80 -2.70 -7.04
C PHE A 312 10.89 -2.49 -8.56
N ASN A 313 10.32 -3.40 -9.38
CA ASN A 313 10.37 -3.33 -10.85
C ASN A 313 10.09 -1.94 -11.42
N VAL A 314 9.12 -1.26 -10.82
CA VAL A 314 8.68 0.08 -11.18
C VAL A 314 9.80 1.13 -11.08
N PHE A 315 10.73 0.98 -10.12
CA PHE A 315 11.94 1.81 -10.04
C PHE A 315 12.93 1.46 -11.16
N PHE A 316 13.13 0.17 -11.42
CA PHE A 316 14.03 -0.28 -12.49
C PHE A 316 13.51 0.10 -13.88
N LYS A 317 12.19 0.18 -14.06
CA LYS A 317 11.55 0.70 -15.28
C LYS A 317 12.00 2.11 -15.62
N PHE A 318 12.26 2.97 -14.62
CA PHE A 318 12.81 4.30 -14.87
C PHE A 318 14.17 4.22 -15.58
N PHE A 319 15.11 3.41 -15.06
CA PHE A 319 16.42 3.24 -15.68
C PHE A 319 16.35 2.51 -17.03
N ARG A 320 15.41 1.57 -17.18
CA ARG A 320 15.18 0.86 -18.45
C ARG A 320 14.77 1.80 -19.58
N VAL A 321 13.95 2.82 -19.29
CA VAL A 321 13.60 3.86 -20.27
C VAL A 321 14.83 4.65 -20.76
N PHE A 322 15.90 4.69 -19.97
CA PHE A 322 17.19 5.30 -20.35
C PHE A 322 18.22 4.29 -20.85
N GLY A 323 17.81 3.07 -21.23
CA GLY A 323 18.67 2.07 -21.86
C GLY A 323 19.43 1.15 -20.91
N ALA A 324 19.14 1.16 -19.60
CA ALA A 324 19.73 0.18 -18.68
C ALA A 324 19.23 -1.25 -18.99
N PRO A 325 20.11 -2.27 -19.05
CA PRO A 325 19.75 -3.65 -19.41
C PRO A 325 19.09 -4.39 -18.24
N LEU A 326 17.92 -3.93 -17.84
CA LEU A 326 17.14 -4.44 -16.71
C LEU A 326 15.93 -5.22 -17.23
N LYS A 327 15.54 -6.28 -16.51
CA LYS A 327 14.43 -7.14 -16.92
C LYS A 327 13.11 -6.36 -17.03
N SER A 328 12.33 -6.66 -18.05
CA SER A 328 10.92 -6.24 -18.19
C SER A 328 10.04 -6.88 -17.12
N PHE A 329 8.84 -6.33 -16.94
CA PHE A 329 7.85 -6.94 -16.05
C PHE A 329 7.45 -8.33 -16.52
N ASP A 330 7.36 -8.54 -17.84
CA ASP A 330 6.99 -9.83 -18.42
C ASP A 330 8.08 -10.88 -18.17
N GLU A 331 9.35 -10.56 -18.44
CA GLU A 331 10.49 -11.43 -18.11
C GLU A 331 10.57 -11.79 -16.62
N LEU A 332 10.17 -10.86 -15.74
CA LEU A 332 10.12 -11.12 -14.31
C LEU A 332 8.92 -11.97 -13.91
N ASN A 333 7.77 -11.80 -14.56
CA ASN A 333 6.59 -12.63 -14.31
C ASN A 333 6.75 -14.05 -14.82
N ASP A 334 7.60 -14.30 -15.81
CA ASP A 334 7.91 -15.64 -16.30
C ASP A 334 8.68 -16.49 -15.28
N ILE A 335 9.28 -15.87 -14.26
CA ILE A 335 9.95 -16.57 -13.14
C ILE A 335 8.93 -17.28 -12.25
N VAL A 336 7.72 -16.71 -12.11
CA VAL A 336 6.69 -17.26 -11.25
C VAL A 336 5.68 -18.07 -12.05
N LYS A 337 5.37 -19.29 -11.59
CA LYS A 337 4.33 -20.11 -12.23
C LYS A 337 2.95 -19.45 -12.16
N ARG A 338 2.68 -18.74 -11.07
CA ARG A 338 1.41 -18.03 -10.85
C ARG A 338 1.59 -16.53 -10.95
N LYS A 339 1.17 -16.00 -12.10
CA LYS A 339 1.25 -14.57 -12.43
C LYS A 339 0.09 -13.79 -11.83
N ALA A 340 0.31 -12.50 -11.57
CA ALA A 340 -0.72 -11.54 -11.15
C ALA A 340 -1.53 -11.90 -9.88
N VAL A 341 -0.98 -12.76 -9.01
CA VAL A 341 -1.58 -13.05 -7.69
C VAL A 341 -0.92 -12.16 -6.63
N TYR A 342 -1.74 -11.57 -5.76
CA TYR A 342 -1.20 -10.85 -4.62
C TYR A 342 -0.53 -11.82 -3.65
N GLN A 343 0.61 -11.42 -3.11
CA GLN A 343 1.39 -12.23 -2.17
C GLN A 343 1.60 -11.47 -0.87
N THR A 344 2.16 -12.15 0.13
CA THR A 344 2.76 -11.47 1.27
C THR A 344 3.86 -10.52 0.81
N PHE A 345 4.24 -9.55 1.65
CA PHE A 345 5.46 -8.75 1.43
C PHE A 345 6.70 -9.64 1.24
N PHE A 346 6.71 -10.81 1.87
CA PHE A 346 7.86 -11.70 1.89
C PHE A 346 8.03 -12.52 0.60
N GLY A 347 6.98 -12.74 -0.20
CA GLY A 347 7.06 -13.55 -1.41
C GLY A 347 7.94 -12.92 -2.49
N PRO A 348 7.59 -11.73 -2.98
CA PRO A 348 8.39 -11.03 -3.97
C PRO A 348 9.79 -10.67 -3.43
N PHE A 349 9.89 -10.36 -2.14
CA PHE A 349 11.17 -10.21 -1.44
C PHE A 349 12.02 -11.49 -1.44
N TYR A 350 11.41 -12.68 -1.34
CA TYR A 350 12.10 -13.97 -1.46
C TYR A 350 12.58 -14.24 -2.89
N ILE A 351 11.82 -13.84 -3.91
CA ILE A 351 12.25 -13.92 -5.32
C ILE A 351 13.53 -13.08 -5.52
N ASP A 352 13.58 -11.90 -4.92
CA ASP A 352 14.70 -10.99 -5.10
C ASP A 352 15.96 -11.36 -4.33
N PHE A 353 15.82 -11.90 -3.11
CA PHE A 353 16.94 -12.05 -2.18
C PHE A 353 17.09 -13.44 -1.55
N GLY A 354 16.16 -14.36 -1.78
CA GLY A 354 16.16 -15.69 -1.18
C GLY A 354 16.41 -15.65 0.34
N LEU A 355 17.25 -16.56 0.84
CA LEU A 355 17.62 -16.59 2.27
C LEU A 355 18.46 -15.38 2.72
N PHE A 356 19.19 -14.72 1.81
CA PHE A 356 19.93 -13.49 2.14
C PHE A 356 18.98 -12.36 2.58
N GLY A 357 17.70 -12.45 2.20
CA GLY A 357 16.63 -11.59 2.69
C GLY A 357 16.55 -11.48 4.23
N ILE A 358 17.00 -12.50 4.98
CA ILE A 358 17.08 -12.47 6.46
C ILE A 358 17.91 -11.26 6.92
N VAL A 359 19.09 -11.06 6.34
CA VAL A 359 20.00 -9.96 6.72
C VAL A 359 19.39 -8.61 6.35
N LEU A 360 18.79 -8.51 5.17
CA LEU A 360 18.14 -7.28 4.71
C LEU A 360 16.95 -6.90 5.60
N LEU A 361 16.13 -7.87 6.02
CA LEU A 361 15.00 -7.64 6.93
C LEU A 361 15.44 -7.21 8.32
N PHE A 362 16.57 -7.72 8.81
CA PHE A 362 17.18 -7.23 10.04
C PHE A 362 17.51 -5.73 9.93
N PHE A 363 18.15 -5.30 8.85
CA PHE A 363 18.42 -3.87 8.63
C PHE A 363 17.15 -3.06 8.38
N TRP A 364 16.15 -3.63 7.71
CA TRP A 364 14.83 -3.01 7.54
C TRP A 364 14.11 -2.77 8.87
N GLY A 365 14.24 -3.71 9.82
CA GLY A 365 13.77 -3.57 11.19
C GLY A 365 14.49 -2.44 11.93
N ARG A 366 15.82 -2.36 11.83
CA ARG A 366 16.62 -1.25 12.41
C ARG A 366 16.22 0.10 11.80
N PHE A 367 16.03 0.15 10.48
CA PHE A 367 15.57 1.34 9.78
C PHE A 367 14.19 1.77 10.28
N SER A 368 13.22 0.85 10.33
CA SER A 368 11.87 1.10 10.84
C SER A 368 11.88 1.63 12.27
N LYS A 369 12.75 1.07 13.14
CA LYS A 369 12.94 1.56 14.51
C LYS A 369 13.51 2.98 14.56
N ARG A 370 14.46 3.32 13.68
CA ARG A 370 15.00 4.67 13.56
C ARG A 370 13.93 5.67 13.14
N ILE A 371 13.13 5.33 12.13
CA ILE A 371 12.01 6.16 11.67
C ILE A 371 11.00 6.37 12.81
N TYR A 372 10.59 5.30 13.48
CA TYR A 372 9.73 5.37 14.67
C TYR A 372 10.29 6.30 15.76
N THR A 373 11.59 6.20 16.05
CA THR A 373 12.22 6.98 17.12
C THR A 373 12.17 8.47 16.83
N HIS A 374 12.45 8.89 15.60
CA HIS A 374 12.32 10.28 15.19
C HIS A 374 10.84 10.72 15.10
N ALA A 375 9.94 9.83 14.66
CA ALA A 375 8.51 10.11 14.64
C ALA A 375 7.97 10.40 16.04
N LYS A 376 8.37 9.59 17.03
CA LYS A 376 8.02 9.78 18.46
C LYS A 376 8.48 11.14 19.01
N ARG A 377 9.56 11.70 18.45
CA ARG A 377 10.10 13.02 18.81
C ARG A 377 9.41 14.19 18.08
N GLY A 378 8.36 13.93 17.31
CA GLY A 378 7.56 14.99 16.67
C GLY A 378 8.09 15.46 15.31
N HIS A 379 9.06 14.77 14.71
CA HIS A 379 9.60 15.18 13.41
C HIS A 379 8.65 14.82 12.26
N THR A 380 8.09 15.83 11.60
CA THR A 380 7.07 15.72 10.53
C THR A 380 7.36 14.62 9.50
N GLN A 381 8.53 14.67 8.85
CA GLN A 381 8.91 13.74 7.79
C GLN A 381 9.00 12.28 8.26
N TYR A 382 9.34 12.07 9.52
CA TYR A 382 9.39 10.73 10.11
C TYR A 382 8.01 10.25 10.53
N ILE A 383 7.11 11.15 10.98
CA ILE A 383 5.72 10.79 11.30
C ILE A 383 4.97 10.36 10.05
N ILE A 384 5.06 11.13 8.97
CA ILE A 384 4.37 10.80 7.72
C ILE A 384 4.92 9.50 7.11
N PHE A 385 6.25 9.30 7.12
CA PHE A 385 6.85 8.06 6.63
C PHE A 385 6.52 6.88 7.55
N TYR A 386 6.52 7.07 8.87
CA TYR A 386 6.12 6.02 9.80
C TYR A 386 4.65 5.61 9.59
N GLY A 387 3.76 6.55 9.26
CA GLY A 387 2.37 6.25 8.90
C GLY A 387 2.28 5.30 7.71
N TYR A 388 3.03 5.57 6.65
CA TYR A 388 3.11 4.72 5.46
C TYR A 388 3.75 3.35 5.75
N LEU A 389 4.91 3.33 6.44
CA LEU A 389 5.59 2.09 6.84
C LEU A 389 4.72 1.21 7.74
N SER A 390 3.97 1.83 8.66
CA SER A 390 3.07 1.10 9.56
C SER A 390 1.99 0.35 8.77
N THR A 391 1.43 0.96 7.73
CA THR A 391 0.46 0.31 6.84
C THR A 391 1.08 -0.91 6.15
N ILE A 392 2.30 -0.79 5.62
CA ILE A 392 3.03 -1.92 5.00
C ILE A 392 3.29 -3.02 6.03
N ILE A 393 3.78 -2.68 7.22
CA ILE A 393 4.10 -3.67 8.27
C ILE A 393 2.83 -4.40 8.74
N ILE A 394 1.72 -3.70 8.93
CA ILE A 394 0.44 -4.29 9.38
C ILE A 394 -0.14 -5.22 8.31
N THR A 395 0.16 -5.00 7.04
CA THR A 395 -0.37 -5.80 5.93
C THR A 395 0.57 -6.88 5.42
N SER A 396 1.85 -6.82 5.79
CA SER A 396 2.93 -7.66 5.28
C SER A 396 2.67 -9.17 5.22
N ILE A 397 1.90 -9.75 6.16
CA ILE A 397 1.61 -11.20 6.17
C ILE A 397 0.55 -11.60 5.13
N TYR A 398 -0.31 -10.70 4.69
CA TYR A 398 -1.44 -11.05 3.82
C TYR A 398 -1.46 -10.30 2.49
N LEU A 399 -0.78 -9.15 2.40
CA LEU A 399 -0.76 -8.34 1.20
C LEU A 399 0.52 -7.52 1.11
N ASN A 400 1.17 -7.59 -0.05
CA ASN A 400 2.30 -6.72 -0.36
C ASN A 400 1.82 -5.39 -0.94
N PHE A 401 1.86 -4.35 -0.10
CA PHE A 401 1.60 -2.97 -0.53
C PHE A 401 2.82 -2.25 -1.10
N LEU A 402 3.98 -2.86 -1.24
CA LEU A 402 5.16 -2.24 -1.88
C LEU A 402 5.27 -2.53 -3.37
N MET A 403 4.66 -3.62 -3.85
CA MET A 403 4.64 -3.95 -5.27
C MET A 403 3.75 -3.05 -6.13
N GLY A 404 4.12 -2.93 -7.41
CA GLY A 404 3.36 -2.16 -8.39
C GLY A 404 3.47 -0.66 -8.14
N SER A 405 2.41 0.10 -8.42
CA SER A 405 2.43 1.56 -8.39
C SER A 405 2.62 2.17 -6.99
N SER A 406 2.46 1.39 -5.93
CA SER A 406 2.70 1.86 -4.56
C SER A 406 4.18 2.08 -4.25
N SER A 407 5.10 1.41 -4.95
CA SER A 407 6.55 1.62 -4.83
C SER A 407 6.98 3.06 -5.13
N TYR A 408 6.28 3.76 -6.03
CA TYR A 408 6.53 5.19 -6.29
C TYR A 408 6.37 6.04 -5.03
N TYR A 409 5.43 5.70 -4.14
CA TYR A 409 5.22 6.43 -2.89
C TYR A 409 6.38 6.21 -1.92
N LEU A 410 6.91 4.98 -1.82
CA LEU A 410 8.06 4.68 -0.98
C LEU A 410 9.24 5.60 -1.34
N PHE A 411 9.49 5.79 -2.64
CA PHE A 411 10.53 6.70 -3.12
C PHE A 411 10.30 8.15 -2.71
N THR A 412 9.08 8.66 -2.87
CA THR A 412 8.72 10.01 -2.44
C THR A 412 8.90 10.20 -0.93
N PHE A 413 8.63 9.18 -0.11
CA PHE A 413 8.93 9.23 1.33
C PHE A 413 10.44 9.27 1.62
N PHE A 414 11.28 8.51 0.89
CA PHE A 414 12.73 8.62 1.02
C PHE A 414 13.24 10.01 0.63
N ILE A 415 12.78 10.57 -0.50
CA ILE A 415 13.09 11.94 -0.89
C ILE A 415 12.67 12.92 0.20
N SER A 416 11.52 12.71 0.83
CA SER A 416 11.06 13.59 1.91
C SER A 416 12.07 13.70 3.06
N LEU A 417 12.73 12.59 3.43
CA LEU A 417 13.76 12.60 4.46
C LEU A 417 14.96 13.47 4.04
N LEU A 418 15.39 13.36 2.79
CA LEU A 418 16.50 14.12 2.23
C LEU A 418 16.16 15.61 2.13
N VAL A 419 14.98 15.95 1.62
CA VAL A 419 14.51 17.33 1.50
C VAL A 419 14.44 17.99 2.88
N PHE A 420 13.84 17.36 3.88
CA PHE A 420 13.80 17.95 5.22
C PHE A 420 15.19 18.12 5.86
N LYS A 421 16.13 17.22 5.55
CA LYS A 421 17.51 17.29 6.04
C LYS A 421 18.29 18.45 5.41
N TYR A 422 18.24 18.57 4.08
CA TYR A 422 19.10 19.49 3.33
C TYR A 422 18.42 20.81 2.96
N TRP A 423 17.11 20.95 3.13
CA TRP A 423 16.42 22.21 2.83
C TRP A 423 16.95 23.35 3.73
N PRO A 424 17.30 24.53 3.17
CA PRO A 424 17.88 25.63 3.94
C PRO A 424 16.95 26.17 5.02
N ASN A 425 17.49 26.49 6.19
CA ASN A 425 16.70 27.04 7.30
C ASN A 425 16.32 28.52 7.09
N ASN A 426 17.13 29.27 6.32
CA ASN A 426 17.02 30.72 6.16
C ASN A 426 16.54 31.14 4.76
N LEU A 427 15.94 30.24 3.98
CA LEU A 427 15.47 30.60 2.65
C LEU A 427 14.37 31.68 2.75
N THR A 428 14.65 32.87 2.22
CA THR A 428 13.68 33.95 2.01
C THR A 428 13.55 34.15 0.52
N PHE A 429 12.36 33.87 -0.03
CA PHE A 429 12.02 34.35 -1.36
C PHE A 429 11.78 35.85 -1.25
N ILE A 430 12.82 36.65 -1.54
CA ILE A 430 12.65 38.08 -1.69
C ILE A 430 11.93 38.27 -3.02
N ALA A 431 10.62 38.51 -2.98
CA ALA A 431 9.92 39.00 -4.14
C ALA A 431 10.45 40.41 -4.42
N LYS A 432 11.45 40.52 -5.30
CA LYS A 432 11.78 41.80 -5.92
C LYS A 432 10.64 42.15 -6.86
N HIS A 433 9.56 42.71 -6.32
CA HIS A 433 8.63 43.53 -7.10
C HIS A 433 8.76 44.96 -6.58
N LYS A 434 9.80 45.64 -7.09
CA LYS A 434 9.67 47.04 -7.50
C LYS A 434 9.39 46.98 -9.00
N LEU A 435 8.14 47.15 -9.37
CA LEU A 435 7.75 47.75 -10.64
C LEU A 435 6.70 48.80 -10.29
#